data_AF-A0A497PKM7-F1
#
_entry.id   AF-A0A497PKM7-F1
#
_cell.length_a   1.000
_cell.length_b   1.000
_cell.length_c   1.000
_cell.angle_alpha   90.00
_cell.angle_beta   90.00
_cell.angle_gamma   90.00
#
_symmetry.space_group_name_H-M   'P 1'
#
loop_
_entity.id
_entity.type
_entity.pdbx_description
1 polymer ?
#
loop_
_entity_poly.entity_id
_entity_poly.type
_entity_poly.pdbx_seq_one_letter_code
_entity_poly.pdbx_strand_id
1 'polypeptide(L)' 'GYWPQGNGFCIFFGRTPISTSDKPKAASPVNVFGRILENPVMFRKIKNGEEIRIEKS' A
#
# COMPACT_ATOMS: atom_id res chain seq x y z
N GLY A 1 5.29 -1.69 -1.32
CA GLY A 1 6.10 -2.65 -0.55
C GLY A 1 5.53 -4.04 -0.71
N TYR A 2 6.31 -5.07 -0.44
CA TYR A 2 5.86 -6.47 -0.46
C TYR A 2 5.79 -6.95 0.99
N TRP A 3 4.67 -7.57 1.36
CA TRP A 3 4.44 -8.13 2.69
C TRP A 3 4.58 -9.65 2.63
N PRO A 4 5.73 -10.22 3.06
CA PRO A 4 6.01 -11.63 2.89
C PRO A 4 5.02 -12.54 3.63
N GLN A 5 4.57 -12.14 4.82
CA GLN A 5 3.73 -12.97 5.67
C GLN A 5 2.33 -13.21 5.08
N GLY A 6 1.83 -12.28 4.27
CA GLY A 6 0.53 -12.39 3.60
C GLY A 6 0.61 -12.52 2.08
N ASN A 7 1.80 -12.73 1.52
CA ASN A 7 2.03 -12.81 0.07
C ASN A 7 1.40 -11.63 -0.71
N GLY A 8 1.49 -10.41 -0.18
CA GLY A 8 0.69 -9.28 -0.63
C GLY A 8 1.50 -8.05 -1.04
N PHE A 9 0.97 -7.28 -1.98
CA PHE A 9 1.44 -5.92 -2.24
C PHE A 9 0.80 -4.94 -1.27
N CYS A 10 1.63 -4.12 -0.62
CA CYS A 10 1.18 -3.01 0.21
C CYS A 10 1.44 -1.68 -0.51
N ILE A 11 0.37 -0.95 -0.82
CA ILE A 11 0.43 0.43 -1.31
C ILE A 11 0.11 1.35 -0.14
N PHE A 12 1.07 2.18 0.26
CA PHE A 12 0.91 3.13 1.36
C PHE A 12 0.52 4.50 0.81
N PHE A 13 -0.73 4.93 1.02
CA PHE A 13 -1.29 6.19 0.53
C PHE A 13 -1.89 7.08 1.64
N GLY A 14 -1.56 6.79 2.89
CA GLY A 14 -2.02 7.53 4.06
C GLY A 14 -1.66 6.83 5.37
N ARG A 15 -2.12 7.39 6.49
CA ARG A 15 -1.97 6.78 7.82
C ARG A 15 -2.63 5.41 7.88
N THR A 16 -2.04 4.54 8.70
CA THR A 16 -2.60 3.24 9.05
C THR A 16 -3.13 3.27 10.49
N PRO A 17 -3.95 2.30 10.93
CA PRO A 17 -4.46 2.28 12.31
C PRO A 17 -3.37 2.33 13.40
N ILE A 18 -2.17 1.80 13.12
CA ILE A 18 -1.05 1.78 14.07
C ILE A 18 -0.05 2.93 13.86
N SER A 19 -0.34 3.87 12.95
CA SER A 19 0.50 5.04 12.73
C SER A 19 0.46 5.98 13.94
N THR A 20 1.63 6.32 14.49
CA THR A 20 1.79 7.31 15.58
C THR A 20 2.11 8.72 15.08
N SER A 21 2.40 8.87 13.78
CA SER A 21 2.62 10.14 13.09
C SER A 21 1.83 10.16 11.79
N ASP A 22 1.91 11.25 11.02
CA ASP A 22 1.22 11.36 9.73
C ASP A 22 1.79 10.43 8.66
N LYS A 23 2.90 9.76 8.94
CA LYS A 23 3.49 8.75 8.06
C LYS A 23 2.79 7.39 8.21
N PRO A 24 2.64 6.62 7.11
CA PRO A 24 2.17 5.23 7.18
C PRO A 24 3.11 4.38 8.04
N LYS A 25 2.56 3.38 8.72
CA LYS A 25 3.33 2.37 9.46
C LYS A 25 2.83 0.98 9.06
N ALA A 26 3.72 0.13 8.56
CA ALA A 26 3.36 -1.25 8.24
C ALA A 26 3.11 -2.06 9.52
N ALA A 27 2.12 -2.97 9.48
CA ALA A 27 1.76 -3.83 10.61
C ALA A 27 2.91 -4.76 11.06
N SER A 28 3.73 -5.20 10.11
CA SER A 28 4.98 -5.94 10.30
C SER A 28 6.00 -5.51 9.24
N PRO A 29 7.26 -5.97 9.28
CA PRO A 29 8.25 -5.64 8.26
C PRO A 29 7.76 -5.95 6.84
N VAL A 30 8.05 -5.04 5.92
CA VAL A 30 7.76 -5.16 4.48
C VAL A 30 9.01 -4.83 3.68
N ASN A 31 9.15 -5.45 2.50
CA ASN A 31 10.22 -5.11 1.57
C ASN A 31 9.80 -3.89 0.74
N VAL A 32 10.50 -2.77 0.90
CA VAL A 32 10.26 -1.57 0.09
C VAL A 32 11.03 -1.72 -1.22
N PHE A 33 10.32 -1.80 -2.35
CA PHE A 33 10.92 -2.05 -3.67
C PHE A 33 10.44 -1.07 -4.74
N GLY A 34 9.62 -0.07 -4.38
CA GLY A 34 9.02 0.86 -5.34
C GLY A 34 8.36 2.06 -4.65
N ARG A 35 7.93 3.02 -5.47
CA ARG A 35 7.25 4.25 -5.05
C ARG A 35 6.10 4.57 -6.00
N ILE A 36 5.13 5.31 -5.51
CA ILE A 36 4.01 5.82 -6.32
C ILE A 36 4.54 6.98 -7.17
N LEU A 37 4.32 6.96 -8.48
CA LEU A 37 4.76 8.01 -9.40
C LEU A 37 3.67 9.08 -9.64
N GLU A 38 2.40 8.70 -9.49
CA GLU A 38 1.24 9.56 -9.68
C GLU A 38 0.55 9.93 -8.35
N ASN A 39 -0.65 10.52 -8.39
CA ASN A 39 -1.35 11.00 -7.20
C ASN A 39 -1.94 9.85 -6.36
N PRO A 40 -1.43 9.58 -5.14
CA PRO A 40 -1.89 8.48 -4.30
C PRO A 40 -3.31 8.64 -3.75
N VAL A 41 -3.91 9.84 -3.80
CA VAL A 41 -5.26 10.10 -3.30
C VAL A 41 -6.32 9.29 -4.05
N MET A 42 -6.05 8.90 -5.30
CA MET A 42 -6.97 8.09 -6.10
C MET A 42 -7.31 6.73 -5.47
N PHE A 43 -6.38 6.14 -4.70
CA PHE A 43 -6.60 4.87 -4.01
C PHE A 43 -7.70 4.94 -2.93
N ARG A 44 -8.09 6.13 -2.48
CA ARG A 44 -9.19 6.29 -1.49
C ARG A 44 -10.57 5.92 -2.05
N LYS A 45 -10.71 5.83 -3.37
CA LYS A 45 -11.98 5.47 -4.02
C LYS A 45 -12.19 3.95 -4.11
N ILE A 46 -11.11 3.16 -3.93
CA ILE A 46 -11.12 1.71 -4.06
C ILE A 46 -11.74 1.09 -2.80
N LYS A 47 -12.69 0.20 -3.00
CA LYS A 47 -13.34 -0.59 -1.95
C LYS A 47 -12.67 -1.95 -1.77
N ASN A 48 -12.84 -2.53 -0.59
CA ASN A 48 -12.39 -3.88 -0.32
C ASN A 48 -13.06 -4.87 -1.28
N GLY A 49 -12.26 -5.78 -1.86
CA GLY A 49 -12.74 -6.80 -2.80
C GLY A 49 -12.81 -6.35 -4.26
N GLU A 50 -12.47 -5.09 -4.58
CA GLU A 50 -12.32 -4.67 -5.97
C GLU A 50 -11.18 -5.44 -6.65
N GLU A 51 -11.43 -5.88 -7.89
CA GLU A 51 -10.45 -6.59 -8.70
C GLU A 51 -9.36 -5.61 -9.19
N ILE A 52 -8.10 -6.00 -9.01
CA ILE A 52 -6.94 -5.21 -9.42
C ILE A 52 -6.11 -6.02 -10.41
N ARG A 53 -5.83 -5.43 -11.57
CA ARG A 53 -4.94 -5.99 -12.58
C ARG A 53 -3.56 -5.36 -12.44
N ILE A 54 -2.52 -6.21 -12.44
CA ILE A 54 -1.12 -5.81 -12.38
C ILE A 54 -0.47 -6.15 -13.71
N GLU A 55 0.16 -5.17 -14.34
CA GLU A 55 0.82 -5.33 -15.64
C GLU A 55 2.21 -4.71 -15.60
N LYS A 56 3.10 -5.20 -16.48
CA LYS A 56 4.36 -4.50 -16.75
C LYS A 56 4.05 -3.31 -17.67
N SER A 57 4.50 -2.14 -17.25
CA SER A 57 4.55 -0.92 -18.07
C SER A 57 5.47 -1.09 -19.26
#